data_AF-N2BL12-F1
#
_entry.id   AF-N2BL12-F1
#
_cell.length_a   1.000
_cell.length_b   1.000
_cell.length_c   1.000
_cell.angle_alpha   90.00
_cell.angle_beta   90.00
_cell.angle_gamma   90.00
#
_symmetry.space_group_name_H-M   'P 1'
#
loop_
_entity.id
_entity.type
_entity.pdbx_description
1 polymer ?
#
loop_
_entity_poly.entity_id
_entity_poly.type
_entity_poly.pdbx_seq_one_letter_code
_entity_poly.pdbx_strand_id
1 'polypeptide(L)'
;MPHFISKDMFIYDNDIAHDDFIIKEMLVNKRFNNLFLIPIIHEEEMFFIRCVKRANDFLYKVDKITRPSNLLFIKKVLQFIASHLNVITHNLNQTQNKHTRGMQLGYLVNLERLSTLTPDYIEIGFGSGRHILDLAKKNPQKLILGFEIHTPSVRQVINAIELYHLENLFICDFDARLGIQALSKKSVETIFLHFPVPWNKAKHRRVFHREFLENSFRILKDTGHINLRSDDYEYVLDSMKEAMSADFTHFEILKNRDIDIVSKYEARWSNMKKDIYEMRIFQHDFRQQNHDSLEGVFSLPSLERKVDSINTRNQEIQNLDSKNMHPKPCPDLVENLESTTNCHVERSETSSIESTRDCTQDSKMESKKDFSPFSKAQNDKFPDSNTTQHNKILESLCNKKWIQVSIFISIGDIYSTQSSASENISIANLTFGSFYMPFNTYLILDSNHKLHYLKKPLSIRSHLQAHKFLCKILQETMESASITLDSKQDSNKLESTKKDSIKTAN
;
A
#
# COMPACT_ATOMS: atom_id res chain seq x y z
N MET A 1 12.67 -4.10 5.07
CA MET A 1 13.57 -4.39 3.92
C MET A 1 14.99 -4.46 4.47
N PRO A 2 15.81 -5.46 4.07
CA PRO A 2 17.19 -5.57 4.53
C PRO A 2 17.99 -4.30 4.20
N HIS A 3 18.74 -3.81 5.19
CA HIS A 3 19.61 -2.64 5.09
C HIS A 3 20.65 -2.65 6.23
N PHE A 4 21.69 -1.86 6.05
CA PHE A 4 22.63 -1.49 7.10
C PHE A 4 23.09 -0.04 6.93
N ILE A 5 23.65 0.51 8.00
CA ILE A 5 24.25 1.83 8.05
C ILE A 5 25.73 1.66 8.40
N SER A 6 26.63 2.30 7.66
CA SER A 6 28.07 2.32 7.94
C SER A 6 28.61 3.75 8.11
N LYS A 7 29.76 3.87 8.77
CA LYS A 7 30.52 5.12 8.87
C LYS A 7 31.22 5.47 7.55
N ASP A 8 31.74 4.45 6.87
CA ASP A 8 32.54 4.60 5.66
C ASP A 8 31.81 4.09 4.42
N MET A 9 32.24 4.57 3.26
CA MET A 9 31.72 4.14 1.96
C MET A 9 32.46 2.88 1.49
N PHE A 10 31.72 1.94 0.92
CA PHE A 10 32.27 0.81 0.18
C PHE A 10 32.99 1.29 -1.09
N ILE A 11 34.32 1.14 -1.11
CA ILE A 11 35.21 1.51 -2.21
C ILE A 11 35.93 0.24 -2.66
N TYR A 12 36.00 0.04 -3.98
CA TYR A 12 36.67 -1.09 -4.62
C TYR A 12 37.05 -0.69 -6.04
N ASP A 13 38.21 -1.16 -6.50
CA ASP A 13 38.80 -0.72 -7.77
C ASP A 13 38.42 -1.62 -8.96
N ASN A 14 38.07 -2.88 -8.70
CA ASN A 14 37.74 -3.87 -9.72
C ASN A 14 36.49 -4.66 -9.32
N ASP A 15 35.87 -5.32 -10.29
CA ASP A 15 34.78 -6.26 -10.06
C ASP A 15 35.17 -7.29 -8.99
N ILE A 16 34.26 -7.52 -8.03
CA ILE A 16 34.46 -8.48 -6.94
C ILE A 16 33.59 -9.69 -7.20
N ALA A 17 34.21 -10.84 -7.46
CA ALA A 17 33.51 -12.13 -7.45
C ALA A 17 33.48 -12.68 -6.01
N HIS A 18 32.29 -13.04 -5.53
CA HIS A 18 32.11 -13.67 -4.22
C HIS A 18 31.02 -14.73 -4.26
N ASP A 19 31.39 -15.97 -3.95
CA ASP A 19 30.51 -17.14 -4.00
C ASP A 19 29.77 -17.28 -5.34
N ASP A 20 28.49 -16.94 -5.34
CA ASP A 20 27.49 -17.08 -6.41
C ASP A 20 27.13 -15.74 -7.07
N PHE A 21 27.76 -14.63 -6.65
CA PHE A 21 27.49 -13.30 -7.21
C PHE A 21 28.75 -12.50 -7.56
N ILE A 22 28.57 -11.53 -8.45
CA ILE A 22 29.63 -10.59 -8.88
C ILE A 22 29.16 -9.17 -8.59
N ILE A 23 29.97 -8.39 -7.88
CA ILE A 23 29.80 -6.96 -7.71
C ILE A 23 30.55 -6.25 -8.84
N LYS A 24 29.82 -5.45 -9.63
CA LYS A 24 30.40 -4.63 -10.72
C LYS A 24 30.69 -3.21 -10.25
N GLU A 25 31.44 -2.45 -11.05
CA GLU A 25 31.73 -1.02 -10.80
C GLU A 25 30.49 -0.23 -10.34
N MET A 26 30.67 0.57 -9.29
CA MET A 26 29.63 1.41 -8.73
C MET A 26 29.21 2.52 -9.71
N LEU A 27 27.90 2.66 -9.88
CA LEU A 27 27.30 3.70 -10.70
C LEU A 27 26.93 4.91 -9.83
N VAL A 28 27.28 6.10 -10.31
CA VAL A 28 27.07 7.37 -9.60
C VAL A 28 25.98 8.16 -10.27
N ASN A 29 25.04 8.65 -9.46
CA ASN A 29 23.95 9.47 -9.96
C ASN A 29 24.49 10.81 -10.50
N LYS A 30 24.16 11.13 -11.76
CA LYS A 30 24.64 12.35 -12.44
C LYS A 30 24.12 13.65 -11.79
N ARG A 31 22.97 13.61 -11.12
CA ARG A 31 22.33 14.78 -10.50
C ARG A 31 22.62 14.90 -9.02
N PHE A 32 22.64 13.78 -8.31
CA PHE A 32 22.76 13.71 -6.86
C PHE A 32 24.03 12.95 -6.47
N ASN A 33 25.10 13.68 -6.18
CA ASN A 33 26.40 13.12 -5.78
C ASN A 33 26.38 12.26 -4.50
N ASN A 34 25.25 12.20 -3.80
CA ASN A 34 25.05 11.39 -2.60
C ASN A 34 24.29 10.08 -2.88
N LEU A 35 23.96 9.78 -4.13
CA LEU A 35 23.24 8.58 -4.55
C LEU A 35 24.09 7.70 -5.47
N PHE A 36 24.17 6.42 -5.12
CA PHE A 36 24.97 5.43 -5.82
C PHE A 36 24.18 4.13 -5.99
N LEU A 37 24.48 3.40 -7.06
CA LEU A 37 23.98 2.04 -7.31
C LEU A 37 25.18 1.10 -7.48
N ILE A 38 25.19 0.02 -6.73
CA ILE A 38 26.19 -1.04 -6.81
C ILE A 38 25.52 -2.20 -7.56
N PRO A 39 25.91 -2.49 -8.82
CA PRO A 39 25.35 -3.59 -9.57
C PRO A 39 25.86 -4.93 -9.05
N ILE A 40 24.94 -5.88 -8.91
CA ILE A 40 25.19 -7.24 -8.46
C ILE A 40 24.62 -8.19 -9.52
N ILE A 41 25.44 -9.12 -10.00
CA ILE A 41 25.06 -10.15 -10.98
C ILE A 41 24.99 -11.50 -10.28
N HIS A 42 23.89 -12.24 -10.46
CA HIS A 42 23.67 -13.60 -9.93
C HIS A 42 22.72 -14.36 -10.85
N GLU A 43 23.06 -15.59 -11.23
CA GLU A 43 22.25 -16.44 -12.12
C GLU A 43 21.76 -15.71 -13.40
N GLU A 44 22.65 -14.94 -14.03
CA GLU A 44 22.36 -14.11 -15.22
C GLU A 44 21.38 -12.93 -14.99
N GLU A 45 20.89 -12.73 -13.77
CA GLU A 45 20.11 -11.54 -13.40
C GLU A 45 21.00 -10.47 -12.76
N MET A 46 20.70 -9.21 -13.07
CA MET A 46 21.34 -8.05 -12.45
C MET A 46 20.36 -7.28 -11.57
N PHE A 47 20.80 -6.94 -10.36
CA PHE A 47 20.10 -6.03 -9.47
C PHE A 47 21.04 -5.06 -8.79
N PHE A 48 20.49 -4.00 -8.19
CA PHE A 48 21.28 -2.97 -7.55
C PHE A 48 21.13 -2.98 -6.02
N ILE A 49 22.25 -2.79 -5.32
CA ILE A 49 22.27 -2.25 -3.97
C ILE A 49 22.41 -0.73 -4.07
N ARG A 50 21.45 0.00 -3.52
CA ARG A 50 21.50 1.45 -3.43
C ARG A 50 22.28 1.88 -2.20
N CYS A 51 23.29 2.71 -2.40
CA CYS A 51 23.99 3.43 -1.35
C CYS A 51 23.54 4.90 -1.34
N VAL A 52 23.20 5.42 -0.16
CA VAL A 52 22.81 6.81 0.07
C VAL A 52 23.76 7.43 1.08
N LYS A 53 24.60 8.36 0.64
CA LYS A 53 25.44 9.18 1.52
C LYS A 53 24.56 10.21 2.25
N ARG A 54 24.66 10.23 3.57
CA ARG A 54 24.04 11.22 4.47
C ARG A 54 25.13 12.11 5.07
N ALA A 55 24.77 12.97 6.01
CA ALA A 55 25.71 13.90 6.64
C ALA A 55 26.89 13.17 7.32
N ASN A 56 26.60 12.10 8.07
CA ASN A 56 27.59 11.40 8.91
C ASN A 56 27.70 9.90 8.63
N ASP A 57 26.88 9.36 7.73
CA ASP A 57 26.76 7.92 7.52
C ASP A 57 26.36 7.56 6.09
N PHE A 58 26.41 6.26 5.77
CA PHE A 58 26.01 5.70 4.50
C PHE A 58 24.94 4.62 4.72
N LEU A 59 23.78 4.77 4.05
CA LEU A 59 22.71 3.77 4.09
C LEU A 59 22.79 2.86 2.86
N TYR A 60 22.91 1.56 3.09
CA TYR A 60 22.87 0.53 2.08
C TYR A 60 21.56 -0.24 2.14
N LYS A 61 20.86 -0.34 1.01
CA LYS A 61 19.61 -1.11 0.88
C LYS A 61 19.43 -1.59 -0.56
N VAL A 62 18.71 -2.68 -0.75
CA VAL A 62 18.35 -3.13 -2.10
C VAL A 62 17.51 -2.08 -2.84
N ASP A 63 17.80 -1.88 -4.14
CA ASP A 63 16.96 -1.05 -5.00
C ASP A 63 15.59 -1.70 -5.21
N LYS A 64 14.53 -0.88 -5.22
CA LYS A 64 13.15 -1.40 -5.28
C LYS A 64 12.77 -1.91 -6.67
N ILE A 65 13.34 -1.35 -7.73
CA ILE A 65 12.97 -1.68 -9.11
C ILE A 65 13.53 -3.05 -9.48
N THR A 66 14.76 -3.35 -9.06
CA THR A 66 15.47 -4.58 -9.42
C THR A 66 15.48 -5.62 -8.30
N ARG A 67 14.70 -5.43 -7.23
CA ARG A 67 14.78 -6.28 -6.03
C ARG A 67 14.53 -7.76 -6.39
N PRO A 68 15.48 -8.68 -6.13
CA PRO A 68 15.25 -10.10 -6.36
C PRO A 68 14.24 -10.66 -5.34
N SER A 69 13.59 -11.77 -5.70
CA SER A 69 12.58 -12.42 -4.84
C SER A 69 13.19 -13.09 -3.61
N ASN A 70 14.44 -13.57 -3.71
CA ASN A 70 15.13 -14.27 -2.64
C ASN A 70 15.67 -13.29 -1.59
N LEU A 71 14.97 -13.19 -0.45
CA LEU A 71 15.35 -12.31 0.67
C LEU A 71 16.66 -12.71 1.34
N LEU A 72 16.95 -14.01 1.42
CA LEU A 72 18.18 -14.51 2.06
C LEU A 72 19.39 -14.11 1.22
N PHE A 73 19.26 -14.19 -0.10
CA PHE A 73 20.28 -13.75 -1.02
C PHE A 73 20.56 -12.23 -0.90
N ILE A 74 19.52 -11.39 -0.82
CA ILE A 74 19.71 -9.95 -0.54
C ILE A 74 20.48 -9.71 0.76
N LYS A 75 20.16 -10.47 1.82
CA LYS A 75 20.86 -10.38 3.10
C LYS A 75 22.32 -10.81 2.97
N LYS A 76 22.60 -11.91 2.26
CA LYS A 76 23.96 -12.42 1.98
C LYS A 76 24.82 -11.34 1.33
N VAL A 77 24.33 -10.71 0.27
CA VAL A 77 25.05 -9.65 -0.45
C VAL A 77 25.28 -8.42 0.44
N LEU A 78 24.26 -7.98 1.19
CA LEU A 78 24.42 -6.85 2.11
C LEU A 78 25.38 -7.17 3.27
N GLN A 79 25.41 -8.42 3.76
CA GLN A 79 26.34 -8.88 4.80
C GLN A 79 27.77 -8.87 4.29
N PHE A 80 27.99 -9.32 3.05
CA PHE A 80 29.29 -9.25 2.39
C PHE A 80 29.78 -7.80 2.30
N ILE A 81 28.96 -6.87 1.82
CA ILE A 81 29.37 -5.45 1.76
C ILE A 81 29.62 -4.90 3.18
N ALA A 82 28.75 -5.24 4.13
CA ALA A 82 28.89 -4.80 5.52
C ALA A 82 30.16 -5.32 6.21
N SER A 83 30.65 -6.53 5.88
CA SER A 83 31.87 -7.08 6.48
C SER A 83 33.15 -6.34 6.10
N HIS A 84 33.09 -5.48 5.08
CA HIS A 84 34.21 -4.65 4.63
C HIS A 84 34.15 -3.22 5.19
N LEU A 85 33.21 -2.93 6.09
CA LEU A 85 32.91 -1.57 6.53
C LEU A 85 32.74 -1.49 8.05
N ASN A 86 32.91 -0.27 8.58
CA ASN A 86 32.55 0.04 9.96
C ASN A 86 31.02 0.23 10.09
N VAL A 87 30.31 -0.86 10.38
CA VAL A 87 28.84 -0.88 10.53
C VAL A 87 28.39 -0.19 11.83
N ILE A 88 27.45 0.74 11.72
CA ILE A 88 26.79 1.42 12.87
C ILE A 88 25.60 0.60 13.34
N THR A 89 24.69 0.23 12.43
CA THR A 89 23.48 -0.56 12.73
C THR A 89 23.07 -1.37 11.50
N HIS A 90 22.38 -2.49 11.69
CA HIS A 90 21.89 -3.31 10.58
C HIS A 90 20.68 -4.16 10.97
N ASN A 91 19.90 -4.62 9.98
CA ASN A 91 18.81 -5.59 10.17
C ASN A 91 19.00 -6.86 9.31
N LEU A 92 20.27 -7.24 9.10
CA LEU A 92 20.65 -8.30 8.16
C LEU A 92 20.60 -9.72 8.73
N ASN A 93 20.56 -9.88 10.05
CA ASN A 93 20.58 -11.21 10.69
C ASN A 93 19.46 -12.10 10.15
N GLN A 94 19.78 -13.38 9.94
CA GLN A 94 18.75 -14.38 9.68
C GLN A 94 17.90 -14.50 10.95
N THR A 95 16.64 -14.12 10.86
CA THR A 95 15.66 -14.47 11.87
C THR A 95 15.41 -15.97 11.70
N GLN A 96 16.12 -16.82 12.48
CA GLN A 96 15.86 -18.27 12.50
C GLN A 96 14.42 -18.59 12.91
N ASN A 97 13.81 -17.67 13.66
CA ASN A 97 12.37 -17.65 13.82
C ASN A 97 11.77 -16.96 12.60
N LYS A 98 11.01 -17.69 11.77
CA LYS A 98 9.87 -17.08 11.06
C LYS A 98 9.24 -16.11 12.07
N HIS A 99 8.92 -14.88 11.67
CA HIS A 99 8.27 -13.88 12.54
C HIS A 99 6.84 -14.33 12.96
N THR A 100 6.59 -15.61 13.17
CA THR A 100 5.38 -16.26 13.67
C THR A 100 5.36 -16.34 15.20
N ARG A 101 6.48 -16.07 15.91
CA ARG A 101 6.48 -16.02 17.39
C ARG A 101 5.38 -15.13 17.95
N GLY A 102 5.20 -13.94 17.37
CA GLY A 102 4.11 -13.05 17.76
C GLY A 102 2.72 -13.71 17.72
N MET A 103 2.41 -14.50 16.68
CA MET A 103 1.10 -15.16 16.58
C MET A 103 0.92 -16.32 17.58
N GLN A 104 1.99 -16.85 18.16
CA GLN A 104 1.96 -17.97 19.09
C GLN A 104 1.83 -17.52 20.56
N LEU A 105 2.12 -16.26 20.89
CA LEU A 105 2.34 -15.77 22.26
C LEU A 105 1.07 -15.45 23.07
N GLY A 106 -0.11 -15.96 22.69
CA GLY A 106 -1.34 -15.74 23.47
C GLY A 106 -1.78 -14.26 23.58
N TYR A 107 -1.18 -13.34 22.82
CA TYR A 107 -1.69 -11.96 22.69
C TYR A 107 -2.83 -11.87 21.67
N LEU A 108 -2.90 -12.84 20.74
CA LEU A 108 -4.01 -12.97 19.82
C LEU A 108 -5.21 -13.60 20.55
N VAL A 109 -6.37 -12.96 20.45
CA VAL A 109 -7.60 -13.38 21.11
C VAL A 109 -8.61 -13.79 20.04
N ASN A 110 -9.15 -15.00 20.16
CA ASN A 110 -10.26 -15.48 19.34
C ASN A 110 -11.61 -15.11 20.00
N LEU A 111 -12.73 -15.33 19.29
CA LEU A 111 -14.08 -15.02 19.81
C LEU A 111 -14.40 -15.73 21.13
N GLU A 112 -13.96 -16.97 21.30
CA GLU A 112 -14.20 -17.75 22.53
C GLU A 112 -13.53 -17.09 23.73
N ARG A 113 -12.22 -16.81 23.64
CA ARG A 113 -11.47 -16.14 24.70
C ARG A 113 -11.93 -14.70 24.90
N LEU A 114 -12.36 -14.01 23.84
CA LEU A 114 -12.85 -12.64 23.93
C LEU A 114 -14.01 -12.50 24.92
N SER A 115 -14.91 -13.49 24.97
CA SER A 115 -16.05 -13.49 25.91
C SER A 115 -15.64 -13.52 27.39
N THR A 116 -14.41 -13.97 27.68
CA THR A 116 -13.87 -14.05 29.05
C THR A 116 -13.11 -12.80 29.48
N LEU A 117 -12.82 -11.88 28.54
CA LEU A 117 -12.08 -10.66 28.82
C LEU A 117 -13.01 -9.52 29.24
N THR A 118 -12.51 -8.65 30.11
CA THR A 118 -13.19 -7.43 30.57
C THR A 118 -12.31 -6.22 30.30
N PRO A 119 -12.17 -5.78 29.02
CA PRO A 119 -11.26 -4.69 28.67
C PRO A 119 -11.77 -3.35 29.21
N ASP A 120 -10.88 -2.54 29.78
CA ASP A 120 -11.18 -1.15 30.12
C ASP A 120 -11.22 -0.29 28.86
N TYR A 121 -10.28 -0.50 27.94
CA TYR A 121 -10.16 0.28 26.71
C TYR A 121 -10.17 -0.61 25.47
N ILE A 122 -10.87 -0.12 24.44
CA ILE A 122 -10.90 -0.76 23.13
C ILE A 122 -10.42 0.21 22.07
N GLU A 123 -9.53 -0.21 21.18
CA GLU A 123 -9.19 0.57 19.98
C GLU A 123 -9.53 -0.21 18.70
N ILE A 124 -10.37 0.39 17.86
CA ILE A 124 -10.84 -0.19 16.61
C ILE A 124 -10.07 0.41 15.44
N GLY A 125 -9.42 -0.45 14.64
CA GLY A 125 -8.62 -0.03 13.50
C GLY A 125 -7.32 0.64 13.93
N PHE A 126 -6.59 0.05 14.88
CA PHE A 126 -5.38 0.64 15.47
C PHE A 126 -4.23 0.88 14.46
N GLY A 127 -4.29 0.30 13.26
CA GLY A 127 -3.33 0.53 12.19
C GLY A 127 -1.88 0.25 12.62
N SER A 128 -1.01 1.26 12.59
CA SER A 128 0.39 1.09 13.02
C SER A 128 0.58 0.84 14.53
N GLY A 129 -0.50 0.97 15.33
CA GLY A 129 -0.50 0.75 16.77
C GLY A 129 0.17 1.82 17.62
N ARG A 130 0.46 3.01 17.06
CA ARG A 130 1.08 4.10 17.83
C ARG A 130 0.28 4.50 19.07
N HIS A 131 -1.04 4.62 18.91
CA HIS A 131 -1.93 5.01 19.99
C HIS A 131 -2.10 3.84 20.98
N ILE A 132 -2.51 2.66 20.51
CA ILE A 132 -2.76 1.50 21.37
C ILE A 132 -1.55 1.07 22.22
N LEU A 133 -0.34 1.11 21.64
CA LEU A 133 0.89 0.74 22.36
C LEU A 133 1.24 1.77 23.44
N ASP A 134 1.01 3.06 23.18
CA ASP A 134 1.25 4.11 24.18
C ASP A 134 0.18 4.08 25.28
N LEU A 135 -1.09 3.82 24.90
CA LEU A 135 -2.19 3.61 25.82
C LEU A 135 -1.88 2.48 26.80
N ALA A 136 -1.31 1.37 26.31
CA ALA A 136 -0.88 0.24 27.13
C ALA A 136 0.27 0.57 28.08
N LYS A 137 1.28 1.30 27.59
CA LYS A 137 2.41 1.74 28.40
C LYS A 137 2.01 2.69 29.54
N LYS A 138 1.11 3.62 29.25
CA LYS A 138 0.65 4.64 30.23
C LYS A 138 -0.32 4.08 31.25
N ASN A 139 -1.01 2.99 30.94
CA ASN A 139 -2.06 2.42 31.80
C ASN A 139 -1.78 0.94 32.11
N PRO A 140 -0.67 0.59 32.81
CA PRO A 140 -0.30 -0.80 33.04
C PRO A 140 -1.35 -1.61 33.84
N GLN A 141 -2.21 -0.92 34.59
CA GLN A 141 -3.28 -1.52 35.39
C GLN A 141 -4.58 -1.74 34.62
N LYS A 142 -4.66 -1.26 33.36
CA LYS A 142 -5.86 -1.30 32.53
C LYS A 142 -5.70 -2.35 31.45
N LEU A 143 -6.75 -3.14 31.23
CA LEU A 143 -6.79 -4.13 30.15
C LEU A 143 -7.20 -3.44 28.85
N ILE A 144 -6.37 -3.56 27.81
CA ILE A 144 -6.60 -2.92 26.51
C ILE A 144 -6.77 -3.99 25.44
N LEU A 145 -7.77 -3.78 24.58
CA LEU A 145 -8.10 -4.67 23.49
C LEU A 145 -8.09 -3.92 22.14
N GLY A 146 -7.30 -4.41 21.20
CA GLY A 146 -7.23 -3.86 19.85
C GLY A 146 -7.93 -4.72 18.81
N PHE A 147 -8.68 -4.11 17.89
CA PHE A 147 -9.23 -4.79 16.71
C PHE A 147 -8.59 -4.26 15.43
N GLU A 148 -8.10 -5.16 14.57
CA GLU A 148 -7.55 -4.80 13.25
C GLU A 148 -7.61 -5.97 12.29
N ILE A 149 -8.02 -5.73 11.04
CA ILE A 149 -8.14 -6.76 10.00
C ILE A 149 -6.90 -6.81 9.09
N HIS A 150 -6.07 -5.76 9.10
CA HIS A 150 -4.85 -5.70 8.31
C HIS A 150 -3.72 -6.52 8.97
N THR A 151 -3.50 -7.75 8.50
CA THR A 151 -2.52 -8.70 9.05
C THR A 151 -1.10 -8.11 9.28
N PRO A 152 -0.53 -7.29 8.39
CA PRO A 152 0.77 -6.67 8.65
C PRO A 152 0.76 -5.71 9.85
N SER A 153 -0.33 -4.98 10.08
CA SER A 153 -0.52 -4.10 11.23
C SER A 153 -0.63 -4.90 12.53
N VAL A 154 -1.45 -5.95 12.53
CA VAL A 154 -1.60 -6.88 13.66
C VAL A 154 -0.23 -7.43 14.07
N ARG A 155 0.53 -7.96 13.11
CA ARG A 155 1.87 -8.50 13.37
C ARG A 155 2.85 -7.45 13.90
N GLN A 156 2.77 -6.23 13.37
CA GLN A 156 3.61 -5.12 13.85
C GLN A 156 3.35 -4.84 15.32
N VAL A 157 2.09 -4.75 15.74
CA VAL A 157 1.71 -4.45 17.12
C VAL A 157 2.06 -5.60 18.05
N ILE A 158 1.79 -6.84 17.66
CA ILE A 158 2.16 -8.02 18.45
C ILE A 158 3.68 -8.09 18.70
N ASN A 159 4.50 -7.85 17.68
CA ASN A 159 5.96 -7.81 17.87
C ASN A 159 6.38 -6.67 18.83
N ALA A 160 5.64 -5.55 18.82
CA ALA A 160 5.90 -4.44 19.72
C ALA A 160 5.46 -4.74 21.17
N ILE A 161 4.37 -5.47 21.36
CA ILE A 161 3.93 -5.98 22.68
C ILE A 161 5.05 -6.83 23.30
N GLU A 162 5.61 -7.77 22.53
CA GLU A 162 6.72 -8.63 22.97
C GLU A 162 7.98 -7.79 23.28
N LEU A 163 8.37 -6.90 22.37
CA LEU A 163 9.55 -6.06 22.52
C LEU A 163 9.48 -5.13 23.74
N TYR A 164 8.30 -4.63 24.07
CA TYR A 164 8.08 -3.74 25.20
C TYR A 164 7.61 -4.45 26.47
N HIS A 165 7.50 -5.79 26.45
CA HIS A 165 7.01 -6.60 27.56
C HIS A 165 5.66 -6.11 28.11
N LEU A 166 4.71 -5.81 27.21
CA LEU A 166 3.37 -5.37 27.62
C LEU A 166 2.52 -6.60 27.97
N GLU A 167 2.00 -6.62 29.20
CA GLU A 167 1.17 -7.73 29.71
C GLU A 167 -0.34 -7.44 29.63
N ASN A 168 -0.70 -6.17 29.39
CA ASN A 168 -2.06 -5.66 29.50
C ASN A 168 -2.71 -5.34 28.14
N LEU A 169 -2.09 -5.74 27.02
CA LEU A 169 -2.57 -5.46 25.67
C LEU A 169 -2.81 -6.75 24.87
N PHE A 170 -4.04 -6.91 24.37
CA PHE A 170 -4.47 -8.05 23.56
C PHE A 170 -5.05 -7.61 22.22
N ILE A 171 -4.95 -8.46 21.20
CA ILE A 171 -5.29 -8.13 19.81
C ILE A 171 -6.25 -9.16 19.22
N CYS A 172 -7.30 -8.67 18.56
CA CYS A 172 -8.24 -9.45 17.75
C CYS A 172 -8.01 -9.14 16.26
N ASP A 173 -7.80 -10.16 15.44
CA ASP A 173 -7.52 -10.05 14.01
C ASP A 173 -8.76 -10.24 13.11
N PHE A 174 -9.91 -9.76 13.58
CA PHE A 174 -11.19 -9.86 12.89
C PHE A 174 -12.04 -8.60 13.07
N ASP A 175 -13.22 -8.58 12.44
CA ASP A 175 -14.12 -7.43 12.45
C ASP A 175 -14.57 -7.06 13.87
N ALA A 176 -14.28 -5.81 14.27
CA ALA A 176 -14.64 -5.29 15.59
C ALA A 176 -16.16 -5.31 15.86
N ARG A 177 -16.99 -5.18 14.80
CA ARG A 177 -18.45 -5.20 14.93
C ARG A 177 -18.95 -6.55 15.45
N LEU A 178 -18.27 -7.64 15.07
CA LEU A 178 -18.55 -8.97 15.59
C LEU A 178 -17.99 -9.14 17.01
N GLY A 179 -16.77 -8.65 17.25
CA GLY A 179 -16.13 -8.78 18.56
C GLY A 179 -16.86 -8.08 19.69
N ILE A 180 -17.36 -6.86 19.45
CA ILE A 180 -18.08 -6.07 20.45
C ILE A 180 -19.36 -6.77 20.92
N GLN A 181 -20.00 -7.56 20.07
CA GLN A 181 -21.21 -8.32 20.45
C GLN A 181 -20.90 -9.42 21.46
N ALA A 182 -19.68 -9.97 21.47
CA ALA A 182 -19.25 -11.03 22.38
C ALA A 182 -18.85 -10.53 23.78
N LEU A 183 -18.65 -9.21 23.95
CA LEU A 183 -18.20 -8.63 25.21
C LEU A 183 -19.33 -8.50 26.23
N SER A 184 -18.94 -8.54 27.50
CA SER A 184 -19.84 -8.37 28.66
C SER A 184 -20.39 -6.94 28.74
N LYS A 185 -21.62 -6.80 29.24
CA LYS A 185 -22.27 -5.49 29.42
C LYS A 185 -21.52 -4.65 30.45
N LYS A 186 -21.53 -3.31 30.28
CA LYS A 186 -20.98 -2.35 31.25
C LYS A 186 -19.54 -2.64 31.71
N SER A 187 -18.69 -3.13 30.81
CA SER A 187 -17.30 -3.53 31.10
C SER A 187 -16.26 -2.51 30.62
N VAL A 188 -16.59 -1.68 29.63
CA VAL A 188 -15.63 -0.84 28.89
C VAL A 188 -15.74 0.63 29.28
N GLU A 189 -14.62 1.29 29.53
CA GLU A 189 -14.56 2.73 29.81
C GLU A 189 -14.50 3.58 28.56
N THR A 190 -13.71 3.17 27.56
CA THR A 190 -13.57 3.97 26.33
C THR A 190 -13.37 3.09 25.10
N ILE A 191 -14.10 3.42 24.04
CA ILE A 191 -13.92 2.84 22.70
C ILE A 191 -13.32 3.91 21.80
N PHE A 192 -12.08 3.72 21.36
CA PHE A 192 -11.39 4.59 20.43
C PHE A 192 -11.64 4.13 18.99
N LEU A 193 -12.16 5.03 18.16
CA LEU A 193 -12.33 4.85 16.72
C LEU A 193 -11.62 6.00 16.00
N HIS A 194 -10.35 5.80 15.67
CA HIS A 194 -9.49 6.87 15.15
C HIS A 194 -9.25 6.72 13.64
N PHE A 195 -9.55 7.77 12.88
CA PHE A 195 -9.40 7.87 11.43
C PHE A 195 -9.98 6.68 10.66
N PRO A 196 -11.24 6.27 10.92
CA PRO A 196 -11.86 5.20 10.16
C PRO A 196 -11.96 5.58 8.67
N VAL A 197 -11.94 4.58 7.79
CA VAL A 197 -12.07 4.83 6.35
C VAL A 197 -13.46 5.43 6.07
N PRO A 198 -13.56 6.62 5.45
CA PRO A 198 -14.81 7.37 5.45
C PRO A 198 -15.84 6.84 4.44
N TRP A 199 -15.42 6.17 3.37
CA TRP A 199 -16.32 5.56 2.37
C TRP A 199 -17.48 6.46 1.90
N ASN A 200 -17.22 7.73 1.53
CA ASN A 200 -18.29 8.69 1.19
C ASN A 200 -19.21 8.22 0.04
N LYS A 201 -18.68 7.41 -0.89
CA LYS A 201 -19.46 6.79 -1.98
C LYS A 201 -20.14 5.47 -1.61
N ALA A 202 -19.87 4.91 -0.43
CA ALA A 202 -20.34 3.60 0.02
C ALA A 202 -20.54 3.57 1.55
N LYS A 203 -21.41 4.47 2.06
CA LYS A 203 -21.59 4.71 3.51
C LYS A 203 -21.97 3.46 4.32
N HIS A 204 -22.62 2.48 3.70
CA HIS A 204 -22.94 1.17 4.32
C HIS A 204 -21.68 0.37 4.75
N ARG A 205 -20.49 0.73 4.27
CA ARG A 205 -19.22 0.09 4.67
C ARG A 205 -18.56 0.75 5.88
N ARG A 206 -19.13 1.85 6.40
CA ARG A 206 -18.56 2.56 7.55
C ARG A 206 -18.68 1.70 8.80
N VAL A 207 -17.68 1.78 9.67
CA VAL A 207 -17.71 1.14 11.00
C VAL A 207 -18.80 1.79 11.85
N PHE A 208 -18.86 3.13 11.87
CA PHE A 208 -19.85 3.87 12.64
C PHE A 208 -21.21 3.89 11.93
N HIS A 209 -22.18 3.21 12.51
CA HIS A 209 -23.59 3.14 12.11
C HIS A 209 -24.43 2.78 13.33
N ARG A 210 -25.77 2.82 13.21
CA ARG A 210 -26.68 2.62 14.34
C ARG A 210 -26.41 1.37 15.18
N GLU A 211 -26.34 0.21 14.54
CA GLU A 211 -26.16 -1.07 15.24
C GLU A 211 -24.81 -1.13 15.97
N PHE A 212 -23.75 -0.56 15.39
CA PHE A 212 -22.46 -0.42 16.06
C PHE A 212 -22.56 0.47 17.31
N LEU A 213 -23.28 1.60 17.21
CA LEU A 213 -23.47 2.53 18.32
C LEU A 213 -24.22 1.87 19.49
N GLU A 214 -25.32 1.18 19.21
CA GLU A 214 -26.11 0.46 20.22
C GLU A 214 -25.32 -0.66 20.90
N ASN A 215 -24.58 -1.45 20.11
CA ASN A 215 -23.71 -2.50 20.63
C ASN A 215 -22.56 -1.92 21.48
N SER A 216 -22.05 -0.75 21.11
CA SER A 216 -21.03 -0.04 21.89
C SER A 216 -21.59 0.45 23.22
N PHE A 217 -22.77 1.07 23.23
CA PHE A 217 -23.44 1.50 24.46
C PHE A 217 -23.77 0.35 25.42
N ARG A 218 -24.13 -0.83 24.90
CA ARG A 218 -24.34 -2.03 25.70
C ARG A 218 -23.12 -2.40 26.55
N ILE A 219 -21.92 -2.26 26.00
CA ILE A 219 -20.67 -2.68 26.65
C ILE A 219 -20.00 -1.55 27.45
N LEU A 220 -20.31 -0.29 27.16
CA LEU A 220 -19.76 0.87 27.87
C LEU A 220 -20.31 0.97 29.28
N LYS A 221 -19.44 1.23 30.27
CA LYS A 221 -19.81 1.66 31.63
C LYS A 221 -20.66 2.93 31.55
N ASP A 222 -21.40 3.25 32.61
CA ASP A 222 -22.32 4.41 32.62
C ASP A 222 -21.60 5.75 32.44
N THR A 223 -20.33 5.83 32.84
CA THR A 223 -19.45 6.99 32.62
C THR A 223 -18.58 6.85 31.36
N GLY A 224 -18.75 5.75 30.61
CA GLY A 224 -17.95 5.42 29.44
C GLY A 224 -18.38 6.18 28.19
N HIS A 225 -17.50 6.23 27.20
CA HIS A 225 -17.78 6.92 25.94
C HIS A 225 -17.08 6.31 24.73
N ILE A 226 -17.59 6.64 23.55
CA ILE A 226 -16.89 6.42 22.29
C ILE A 226 -16.11 7.69 21.97
N ASN A 227 -14.82 7.54 21.67
CA ASN A 227 -13.97 8.62 21.16
C ASN A 227 -13.71 8.40 19.67
N LEU A 228 -14.44 9.15 18.83
CA LEU A 228 -14.29 9.16 17.38
C LEU A 228 -13.38 10.32 16.97
N ARG A 229 -12.28 10.02 16.26
CA ARG A 229 -11.45 11.05 15.61
C ARG A 229 -11.46 10.88 14.09
N SER A 230 -11.61 11.95 13.33
CA SER A 230 -11.61 11.90 11.85
C SER A 230 -11.15 13.22 11.22
N ASP A 231 -10.51 13.14 10.05
CA ASP A 231 -10.22 14.29 9.17
C ASP A 231 -11.31 14.51 8.10
N ASP A 232 -12.32 13.65 8.06
CA ASP A 232 -13.43 13.71 7.11
C ASP A 232 -14.68 14.32 7.77
N TYR A 233 -15.03 15.53 7.36
CA TYR A 233 -16.17 16.28 7.90
C TYR A 233 -17.52 15.58 7.65
N GLU A 234 -17.71 14.95 6.49
CA GLU A 234 -18.96 14.26 6.15
C GLU A 234 -19.17 13.03 7.05
N TYR A 235 -18.10 12.29 7.34
CA TYR A 235 -18.13 11.17 8.29
C TYR A 235 -18.52 11.62 9.69
N VAL A 236 -17.96 12.72 10.17
CA VAL A 236 -18.26 13.28 11.50
C VAL A 236 -19.72 13.74 11.56
N LEU A 237 -20.18 14.46 10.54
CA LEU A 237 -21.56 14.93 10.46
C LEU A 237 -22.57 13.76 10.45
N ASP A 238 -22.28 12.70 9.70
CA ASP A 238 -23.16 11.53 9.68
C ASP A 238 -23.11 10.76 11.01
N SER A 239 -21.93 10.67 11.65
CA SER A 239 -21.81 10.07 13.00
C SER A 239 -22.58 10.87 14.06
N MET A 240 -22.60 12.20 13.94
CA MET A 240 -23.42 13.09 14.75
C MET A 240 -24.91 12.80 14.58
N LYS A 241 -25.39 12.61 13.34
CA LYS A 241 -26.80 12.26 13.10
C LYS A 241 -27.18 10.92 13.71
N GLU A 242 -26.31 9.91 13.59
CA GLU A 242 -26.52 8.61 14.23
C GLU A 242 -26.59 8.74 15.76
N ALA A 243 -25.69 9.52 16.37
CA ALA A 243 -25.71 9.79 17.80
C ALA A 243 -26.98 10.55 18.25
N MET A 244 -27.38 11.60 17.52
CA MET A 244 -28.58 12.38 17.82
C MET A 244 -29.87 11.58 17.74
N SER A 245 -29.89 10.53 16.92
CA SER A 245 -31.06 9.70 16.72
C SER A 245 -31.11 8.51 17.68
N ALA A 246 -30.09 8.32 18.52
CA ALA A 246 -30.04 7.30 19.55
C ALA A 246 -30.57 7.81 20.89
N ASP A 247 -31.29 6.94 21.59
CA ASP A 247 -31.93 7.30 22.85
C ASP A 247 -30.90 7.66 23.92
N PHE A 248 -31.22 8.70 24.70
CA PHE A 248 -30.44 9.18 25.84
C PHE A 248 -28.94 9.42 25.53
N THR A 249 -28.65 9.85 24.31
CA THR A 249 -27.28 10.09 23.86
C THR A 249 -26.90 11.55 24.04
N HIS A 250 -25.69 11.79 24.54
CA HIS A 250 -25.05 13.09 24.56
C HIS A 250 -23.72 13.01 23.81
N PHE A 251 -23.29 14.10 23.16
CA PHE A 251 -21.99 14.15 22.54
C PHE A 251 -21.36 15.54 22.55
N GLU A 252 -20.04 15.56 22.53
CA GLU A 252 -19.21 16.75 22.47
C GLU A 252 -18.33 16.68 21.21
N ILE A 253 -18.16 17.80 20.50
CA ILE A 253 -17.28 17.87 19.33
C ILE A 253 -16.25 18.98 19.55
N LEU A 254 -14.97 18.61 19.42
CA LEU A 254 -13.83 19.52 19.46
C LEU A 254 -13.11 19.48 18.12
N LYS A 255 -12.60 20.63 17.70
CA LYS A 255 -11.85 20.80 16.45
C LYS A 255 -10.39 21.12 16.78
N ASN A 256 -9.47 20.39 16.16
CA ASN A 256 -8.02 20.59 16.27
C ASN A 256 -7.50 20.63 17.71
N ARG A 257 -8.06 19.76 18.58
CA ARG A 257 -7.56 19.60 19.94
C ARG A 257 -6.19 18.95 19.91
N ASP A 258 -5.22 19.59 20.55
CA ASP A 258 -3.91 19.01 20.81
C ASP A 258 -4.05 17.79 21.74
N ILE A 259 -3.39 16.71 21.35
CA ILE A 259 -3.32 15.48 22.14
C ILE A 259 -1.87 15.03 22.27
N ASP A 260 -1.57 14.37 23.38
CA ASP A 260 -0.21 13.93 23.69
C ASP A 260 0.32 12.89 22.69
N ILE A 261 -0.56 12.13 22.04
CA ILE A 261 -0.19 11.00 21.18
C ILE A 261 -0.76 11.17 19.79
N VAL A 262 0.10 11.60 18.87
CA VAL A 262 -0.27 11.84 17.48
C VAL A 262 -0.23 10.53 16.69
N SER A 263 -1.37 10.11 16.14
CA SER A 263 -1.42 8.93 15.28
C SER A 263 -0.62 9.15 13.99
N LYS A 264 -0.28 8.07 13.26
CA LYS A 264 0.39 8.19 11.95
C LYS A 264 -0.44 9.03 10.97
N TYR A 265 -1.76 8.88 11.03
CA TYR A 265 -2.69 9.61 10.16
C TYR A 265 -2.79 11.07 10.55
N GLU A 266 -2.89 11.35 11.85
CA GLU A 266 -2.91 12.71 12.38
C GLU A 266 -1.66 13.49 11.99
N ALA A 267 -0.47 12.94 12.21
CA ALA A 267 0.78 13.57 11.78
C ALA A 267 0.79 13.87 10.26
N ARG A 268 0.21 12.97 9.46
CA ARG A 268 0.09 13.17 8.01
C ARG A 268 -0.89 14.30 7.67
N TRP A 269 -2.05 14.33 8.32
CA TRP A 269 -3.12 15.28 8.03
C TRP A 269 -2.84 16.69 8.56
N SER A 270 -2.25 16.80 9.75
CA SER A 270 -1.76 18.07 10.29
C SER A 270 -0.68 18.68 9.40
N ASN A 271 0.25 17.87 8.86
CA ASN A 271 1.24 18.33 7.86
C ASN A 271 0.59 18.82 6.56
N MET A 272 -0.60 18.32 6.23
CA MET A 272 -1.41 18.77 5.09
C MET A 272 -2.38 19.92 5.45
N LYS A 273 -2.31 20.44 6.69
CA LYS A 273 -3.18 21.49 7.22
C LYS A 273 -4.68 21.17 7.11
N LYS A 274 -5.03 19.88 7.25
CA LYS A 274 -6.43 19.47 7.37
C LYS A 274 -6.94 19.68 8.79
N ASP A 275 -8.24 19.95 8.89
CA ASP A 275 -8.95 19.94 10.17
C ASP A 275 -9.16 18.51 10.67
N ILE A 276 -9.07 18.36 11.99
CA ILE A 276 -9.29 17.10 12.69
C ILE A 276 -10.37 17.33 13.73
N TYR A 277 -11.38 16.48 13.71
CA TYR A 277 -12.52 16.53 14.61
C TYR A 277 -12.43 15.37 15.61
N GLU A 278 -12.63 15.68 16.88
CA GLU A 278 -12.81 14.71 17.96
C GLU A 278 -14.25 14.79 18.42
N MET A 279 -14.97 13.66 18.37
CA MET A 279 -16.33 13.53 18.84
C MET A 279 -16.36 12.51 19.98
N ARG A 280 -16.80 12.94 21.16
CA ARG A 280 -17.02 12.07 22.33
C ARG A 280 -18.50 11.81 22.47
N ILE A 281 -18.88 10.54 22.60
CA ILE A 281 -20.29 10.11 22.56
C ILE A 281 -20.60 9.28 23.80
N PHE A 282 -21.57 9.73 24.58
CA PHE A 282 -21.96 9.20 25.88
C PHE A 282 -23.41 8.72 25.82
N GLN A 283 -23.73 7.70 26.62
CA GLN A 283 -25.11 7.31 26.90
C GLN A 283 -25.45 7.65 28.35
N HIS A 284 -26.45 8.50 28.57
CA HIS A 284 -27.01 8.76 29.88
C HIS A 284 -28.14 7.78 30.18
N ASP A 285 -28.19 7.18 31.37
CA ASP A 285 -29.41 6.51 31.81
C ASP A 285 -30.18 7.46 32.73
N PHE A 286 -31.17 8.17 32.18
CA PHE A 286 -32.03 9.06 32.98
C PHE A 286 -32.92 8.30 33.97
N ARG A 287 -33.04 6.96 33.89
CA ARG A 287 -33.89 6.19 34.82
C ARG A 287 -33.32 6.15 36.24
N GLN A 288 -32.01 6.37 36.42
CA GLN A 288 -31.42 6.40 37.76
C GLN A 288 -31.61 7.73 38.50
N GLN A 289 -31.91 8.84 37.81
CA GLN A 289 -32.11 10.14 38.46
C GLN A 289 -33.55 10.40 38.94
N ASN A 290 -34.54 9.67 38.44
CA ASN A 290 -35.95 9.90 38.76
C ASN A 290 -36.46 9.21 40.04
N HIS A 291 -35.57 8.60 40.85
CA HIS A 291 -35.98 8.07 42.16
C HIS A 291 -35.92 9.10 43.29
N ASP A 292 -35.35 10.28 43.04
CA ASP A 292 -35.44 11.43 43.95
C ASP A 292 -36.70 12.24 43.61
N SER A 293 -37.79 11.92 44.32
CA SER A 293 -38.94 12.77 44.63
C SER A 293 -39.27 13.89 43.62
N LEU A 294 -40.04 13.56 42.58
CA LEU A 294 -40.82 14.56 41.84
C LEU A 294 -42.02 15.02 42.69
N GLU A 295 -41.76 15.82 43.74
CA GLU A 295 -42.79 16.70 44.28
C GLU A 295 -42.92 17.91 43.35
N GLY A 296 -44.05 17.99 42.64
CA GLY A 296 -44.34 19.08 41.72
C GLY A 296 -44.72 18.61 40.31
N VAL A 297 -45.66 17.69 40.20
CA VAL A 297 -46.30 17.38 38.91
C VAL A 297 -47.09 18.61 38.46
N PHE A 298 -46.58 19.32 37.46
CA PHE A 298 -47.38 20.28 36.71
C PHE A 298 -48.46 19.50 35.97
N SER A 299 -49.70 19.54 36.46
CA SER A 299 -50.84 18.96 35.76
C SER A 299 -51.10 19.76 34.49
N LEU A 300 -50.80 19.18 33.32
CA LEU A 300 -51.33 19.70 32.06
C LEU A 300 -52.86 19.69 32.16
N PRO A 301 -53.55 20.80 31.84
CA PRO A 301 -55.00 20.81 31.75
C PRO A 301 -55.42 19.68 30.81
N SER A 302 -56.29 18.79 31.29
CA SER A 302 -56.82 17.67 30.53
C SER A 302 -57.32 18.19 29.19
N LEU A 303 -56.63 17.85 28.10
CA LEU A 303 -57.17 18.06 26.77
C LEU A 303 -58.27 17.01 26.64
N GLU A 304 -59.51 17.37 27.01
CA GLU A 304 -60.69 16.60 26.70
C GLU A 304 -60.80 16.51 25.17
N ARG A 305 -60.15 15.51 24.58
CA ARG A 305 -60.58 15.01 23.28
C ARG A 305 -61.98 14.47 23.52
N LYS A 306 -62.99 15.19 23.05
CA LYS A 306 -64.29 14.61 22.71
C LYS A 306 -64.03 13.40 21.81
N VAL A 307 -64.02 12.22 22.40
CA VAL A 307 -64.11 10.95 21.69
C VAL A 307 -65.58 10.71 21.39
N ASP A 308 -66.14 11.54 20.52
CA ASP A 308 -67.44 11.31 19.90
C ASP A 308 -67.22 11.31 18.38
N SER A 309 -66.83 10.15 17.83
CA SER A 309 -67.06 9.76 16.41
C SER A 309 -66.35 8.48 15.92
N ILE A 310 -65.63 7.71 16.74
CA ILE A 310 -64.93 6.50 16.25
C ILE A 310 -65.56 5.17 16.75
N ASN A 311 -66.73 5.21 17.41
CA ASN A 311 -67.43 4.00 17.86
C ASN A 311 -68.64 3.56 17.03
N THR A 312 -68.87 4.13 15.84
CA THR A 312 -69.97 3.71 14.94
C THR A 312 -69.52 2.97 13.67
N ARG A 313 -68.30 2.41 13.62
CA ARG A 313 -67.88 1.59 12.46
C ARG A 313 -67.41 0.18 12.76
N ASN A 314 -67.34 -0.23 14.03
CA ASN A 314 -66.91 -1.58 14.42
C ASN A 314 -68.05 -2.50 14.90
N GLN A 315 -69.31 -2.07 14.80
CA GLN A 315 -70.47 -2.94 15.09
C GLN A 315 -71.16 -3.53 13.84
N GLU A 316 -70.75 -3.16 12.62
CA GLU A 316 -71.29 -3.77 11.38
C GLU A 316 -70.42 -4.88 10.79
N ILE A 317 -69.20 -5.12 11.31
CA ILE A 317 -68.25 -6.09 10.72
C ILE A 317 -68.26 -7.46 11.43
N GLN A 318 -68.98 -7.63 12.54
CA GLN A 318 -69.07 -8.92 13.26
C GLN A 318 -70.36 -9.72 12.98
N ASN A 319 -71.23 -9.29 12.06
CA ASN A 319 -72.51 -9.97 11.75
C ASN A 319 -72.70 -10.36 10.28
N LEU A 320 -71.62 -10.65 9.53
CA LEU A 320 -71.72 -11.15 8.15
C LEU A 320 -70.69 -12.26 7.89
N ASP A 321 -70.77 -13.34 8.66
CA ASP A 321 -70.35 -14.67 8.21
C ASP A 321 -71.59 -15.55 8.13
N SER A 322 -72.20 -15.62 6.94
CA SER A 322 -72.94 -16.79 6.41
C SER A 322 -73.82 -16.40 5.21
N LYS A 323 -73.30 -16.62 4.00
CA LYS A 323 -73.94 -17.36 2.88
C LYS A 323 -73.32 -17.02 1.51
N ASN A 324 -72.59 -18.00 0.98
CA ASN A 324 -72.53 -18.46 -0.41
C ASN A 324 -73.06 -17.53 -1.53
N MET A 325 -72.19 -17.23 -2.51
CA MET A 325 -72.43 -17.60 -3.92
C MET A 325 -71.14 -17.51 -4.76
N HIS A 326 -70.80 -18.64 -5.39
CA HIS A 326 -69.72 -18.83 -6.37
C HIS A 326 -69.95 -18.07 -7.69
N PRO A 327 -68.93 -18.04 -8.58
CA PRO A 327 -69.00 -18.92 -9.75
C PRO A 327 -67.70 -19.68 -10.11
N LYS A 328 -67.90 -20.89 -10.63
CA LYS A 328 -66.96 -21.85 -11.28
C LYS A 328 -66.69 -21.45 -12.76
N PRO A 329 -66.04 -22.27 -13.63
CA PRO A 329 -64.70 -22.92 -13.63
C PRO A 329 -63.87 -22.71 -14.95
N CYS A 330 -62.62 -23.20 -14.98
CA CYS A 330 -61.63 -23.32 -16.11
C CYS A 330 -62.14 -24.09 -17.37
N PRO A 331 -61.52 -24.03 -18.60
CA PRO A 331 -60.16 -24.57 -18.89
C PRO A 331 -59.34 -24.06 -20.15
N ASP A 332 -58.06 -24.51 -20.20
CA ASP A 332 -57.19 -24.96 -21.33
C ASP A 332 -56.31 -24.09 -22.29
N LEU A 333 -55.00 -24.46 -22.28
CA LEU A 333 -53.98 -24.67 -23.35
C LEU A 333 -53.49 -23.43 -24.17
N VAL A 334 -52.18 -23.18 -24.35
CA VAL A 334 -51.26 -23.87 -25.29
C VAL A 334 -49.80 -23.34 -25.12
N GLU A 335 -48.82 -24.27 -25.06
CA GLU A 335 -47.42 -24.26 -25.59
C GLU A 335 -46.44 -23.08 -25.34
N ASN A 336 -45.10 -23.18 -25.28
CA ASN A 336 -44.08 -24.19 -25.58
C ASN A 336 -42.78 -23.76 -24.85
N LEU A 337 -42.09 -24.67 -24.16
CA LEU A 337 -40.68 -24.53 -23.75
C LEU A 337 -40.03 -25.93 -23.72
N GLU A 338 -39.70 -26.43 -24.90
CA GLU A 338 -38.71 -27.48 -25.13
C GLU A 338 -37.30 -26.82 -25.19
N SER A 339 -36.18 -27.44 -24.82
CA SER A 339 -35.90 -28.81 -24.35
C SER A 339 -34.43 -28.92 -23.88
N THR A 340 -34.23 -29.65 -22.76
CA THR A 340 -33.24 -30.73 -22.53
C THR A 340 -31.73 -30.50 -22.79
N THR A 341 -30.77 -30.91 -21.97
CA THR A 341 -30.53 -32.20 -21.26
C THR A 341 -29.39 -31.98 -20.23
N ASN A 342 -29.51 -32.49 -18.99
CA ASN A 342 -28.81 -33.68 -18.42
C ASN A 342 -27.27 -33.72 -18.67
N CYS A 343 -26.37 -33.97 -17.71
CA CYS A 343 -26.37 -35.06 -16.73
C CYS A 343 -25.26 -34.88 -15.66
N HIS A 344 -25.38 -35.69 -14.60
CA HIS A 344 -24.40 -36.01 -13.55
C HIS A 344 -22.94 -36.20 -13.98
N VAL A 345 -22.00 -36.07 -13.03
CA VAL A 345 -21.16 -37.19 -12.49
C VAL A 345 -20.09 -36.69 -11.49
N GLU A 346 -20.16 -37.28 -10.29
CA GLU A 346 -19.12 -37.80 -9.37
C GLU A 346 -17.79 -37.08 -9.06
N ARG A 347 -17.49 -37.13 -7.74
CA ARG A 347 -16.16 -37.11 -7.13
C ARG A 347 -15.37 -38.37 -7.50
N SER A 348 -14.07 -38.22 -7.76
CA SER A 348 -13.09 -39.28 -7.53
C SER A 348 -11.75 -38.71 -7.05
N GLU A 349 -11.23 -39.37 -6.01
CA GLU A 349 -9.85 -39.32 -5.53
C GLU A 349 -8.93 -40.11 -6.48
N THR A 350 -7.62 -39.81 -6.48
CA THR A 350 -6.44 -40.71 -6.72
C THR A 350 -5.20 -39.83 -6.97
N SER A 351 -4.22 -39.81 -6.05
CA SER A 351 -3.03 -40.69 -5.91
C SER A 351 -1.85 -40.36 -6.85
N SER A 352 -0.79 -39.84 -6.24
CA SER A 352 0.64 -40.17 -6.43
C SER A 352 1.08 -40.96 -7.67
N ILE A 353 2.07 -40.43 -8.41
CA ILE A 353 3.15 -41.20 -9.06
C ILE A 353 4.43 -40.33 -9.05
N GLU A 354 5.48 -40.90 -8.46
CA GLU A 354 6.87 -40.48 -8.56
C GLU A 354 7.42 -40.77 -9.96
N SER A 355 8.36 -39.95 -10.46
CA SER A 355 9.33 -40.44 -11.45
C SER A 355 10.70 -39.85 -11.17
N THR A 356 11.58 -40.74 -10.72
CA THR A 356 13.02 -40.66 -10.69
C THR A 356 13.57 -40.70 -12.12
N ARG A 357 14.54 -39.84 -12.45
CA ARG A 357 15.59 -40.17 -13.43
C ARG A 357 16.92 -39.55 -13.03
N ASP A 358 17.89 -40.45 -13.01
CA ASP A 358 19.29 -40.31 -12.63
C ASP A 358 20.17 -39.56 -13.64
N CYS A 359 21.31 -39.14 -13.07
CA CYS A 359 22.56 -38.64 -13.61
C CYS A 359 23.00 -39.08 -15.02
N THR A 360 23.74 -38.19 -15.70
CA THR A 360 25.07 -38.52 -16.26
C THR A 360 25.88 -37.24 -16.49
N GLN A 361 27.14 -37.28 -16.05
CA GLN A 361 28.18 -36.30 -16.34
C GLN A 361 28.65 -36.46 -17.78
N ASP A 362 28.98 -35.35 -18.45
CA ASP A 362 30.04 -35.36 -19.46
C ASP A 362 30.75 -34.00 -19.51
N SER A 363 32.06 -34.07 -19.32
CA SER A 363 33.03 -32.99 -19.39
C SER A 363 33.34 -32.61 -20.85
N LYS A 364 33.42 -31.32 -21.16
CA LYS A 364 34.32 -30.79 -22.21
C LYS A 364 34.60 -29.30 -22.03
N MET A 365 35.89 -29.02 -21.90
CA MET A 365 36.56 -27.72 -21.97
C MET A 365 36.48 -27.19 -23.41
N GLU A 366 36.08 -25.93 -23.65
CA GLU A 366 36.74 -25.00 -24.60
C GLU A 366 36.00 -23.67 -24.84
N SER A 367 36.81 -22.60 -24.83
CA SER A 367 36.71 -21.32 -25.56
C SER A 367 35.77 -20.20 -25.07
N LYS A 368 36.40 -19.04 -24.79
CA LYS A 368 35.80 -17.72 -24.64
C LYS A 368 34.86 -17.42 -25.80
N LYS A 369 33.58 -17.13 -25.51
CA LYS A 369 32.61 -16.59 -26.46
C LYS A 369 31.93 -15.37 -25.85
N ASP A 370 31.97 -14.27 -26.60
CA ASP A 370 31.21 -13.05 -26.37
C ASP A 370 29.72 -13.39 -26.22
N PHE A 371 29.12 -12.91 -25.13
CA PHE A 371 27.75 -13.22 -24.77
C PHE A 371 26.75 -12.33 -25.54
N SER A 372 25.90 -12.95 -26.36
CA SER A 372 24.59 -12.39 -26.73
C SER A 372 23.52 -13.48 -26.63
N PRO A 373 22.70 -13.53 -25.56
CA PRO A 373 21.58 -14.45 -25.51
C PRO A 373 20.28 -13.77 -25.98
N PHE A 374 19.35 -14.59 -26.46
CA PHE A 374 17.94 -14.31 -26.78
C PHE A 374 17.60 -13.90 -28.23
N SER A 375 17.51 -14.90 -29.11
CA SER A 375 16.68 -14.85 -30.32
C SER A 375 15.35 -15.59 -30.12
N LYS A 376 14.26 -14.81 -30.09
CA LYS A 376 12.93 -15.12 -30.64
C LYS A 376 12.23 -13.77 -30.76
N ALA A 377 11.77 -13.46 -31.97
CA ALA A 377 11.39 -12.11 -32.40
C ALA A 377 10.36 -11.45 -31.48
N GLN A 378 10.81 -10.45 -30.72
CA GLN A 378 9.99 -9.48 -30.00
C GLN A 378 10.23 -8.10 -30.63
N ASN A 379 9.16 -7.35 -30.87
CA ASN A 379 9.17 -5.97 -31.38
C ASN A 379 9.63 -4.96 -30.31
N ASP A 380 10.66 -5.32 -29.53
CA ASP A 380 11.26 -4.51 -28.46
C ASP A 380 12.63 -3.95 -28.88
N LYS A 381 12.91 -3.95 -30.20
CA LYS A 381 14.14 -3.40 -30.74
C LYS A 381 14.07 -1.87 -30.68
N PHE A 382 15.03 -1.29 -29.96
CA PHE A 382 15.30 0.14 -30.04
C PHE A 382 15.83 0.48 -31.44
N PRO A 383 15.65 1.73 -31.92
CA PRO A 383 16.19 2.16 -33.19
C PRO A 383 17.73 1.99 -33.23
N ASP A 384 18.24 1.44 -34.34
CA ASP A 384 19.68 1.31 -34.58
C ASP A 384 20.28 2.72 -34.77
N SER A 385 21.41 3.00 -34.11
CA SER A 385 22.05 4.32 -34.26
C SER A 385 23.57 4.28 -34.26
N ASN A 386 24.16 5.31 -34.88
CA ASN A 386 25.58 5.61 -34.82
C ASN A 386 25.98 6.10 -33.41
N THR A 387 26.24 5.13 -32.54
CA THR A 387 27.29 4.96 -31.52
C THR A 387 27.91 6.15 -30.73
N THR A 388 27.75 7.43 -31.06
CA THR A 388 28.32 8.53 -30.23
C THR A 388 27.29 9.47 -29.60
N GLN A 389 26.03 9.42 -30.03
CA GLN A 389 24.99 10.37 -29.60
C GLN A 389 24.17 9.92 -28.37
N HIS A 390 24.12 8.62 -28.05
CA HIS A 390 23.19 8.08 -27.04
C HIS A 390 23.40 8.58 -25.60
N ASN A 391 24.64 8.82 -25.16
CA ASN A 391 24.90 9.37 -23.82
C ASN A 391 24.30 10.78 -23.67
N LYS A 392 24.54 11.67 -24.65
CA LYS A 392 23.97 13.03 -24.66
C LYS A 392 22.44 13.02 -24.76
N ILE A 393 21.89 12.06 -25.49
CA ILE A 393 20.44 11.90 -25.65
C ILE A 393 19.80 11.47 -24.33
N LEU A 394 20.30 10.41 -23.69
CA LEU A 394 19.77 9.98 -22.39
C LEU A 394 19.86 11.11 -21.36
N GLU A 395 21.00 11.81 -21.29
CA GLU A 395 21.16 12.98 -20.44
C GLU A 395 20.13 14.08 -20.74
N SER A 396 19.85 14.36 -22.02
CA SER A 396 18.83 15.33 -22.41
C SER A 396 17.39 14.93 -22.04
N LEU A 397 17.13 13.63 -21.84
CA LEU A 397 15.83 13.07 -21.50
C LEU A 397 15.63 12.88 -20.00
N CYS A 398 16.68 13.09 -19.20
CA CYS A 398 16.66 12.96 -17.74
C CYS A 398 15.52 13.76 -17.11
N ASN A 399 14.80 13.15 -16.16
CA ASN A 399 13.71 13.77 -15.40
C ASN A 399 12.53 14.31 -16.24
N LYS A 400 12.40 13.91 -17.51
CA LYS A 400 11.25 14.27 -18.36
C LYS A 400 10.13 13.25 -18.26
N LYS A 401 8.91 13.76 -18.48
CA LYS A 401 7.67 12.98 -18.48
C LYS A 401 6.86 13.30 -19.73
N TRP A 402 6.32 12.27 -20.35
CA TRP A 402 5.40 12.38 -21.47
C TRP A 402 4.12 11.65 -21.11
N ILE A 403 2.98 12.32 -21.30
CA ILE A 403 1.66 11.78 -21.00
C ILE A 403 0.83 11.84 -22.28
N GLN A 404 0.21 10.71 -22.61
CA GLN A 404 -0.85 10.61 -23.62
C GLN A 404 -2.15 10.16 -22.94
N VAL A 405 -3.24 10.08 -23.70
CA VAL A 405 -4.58 9.75 -23.19
C VAL A 405 -4.61 8.44 -22.39
N SER A 406 -3.86 7.41 -22.83
CA SER A 406 -3.91 6.06 -22.23
C SER A 406 -2.58 5.56 -21.67
N ILE A 407 -1.47 6.26 -21.93
CA ILE A 407 -0.12 5.85 -21.53
C ILE A 407 0.71 7.02 -21.03
N PHE A 408 1.77 6.71 -20.29
CA PHE A 408 2.78 7.67 -19.90
C PHE A 408 4.18 7.06 -19.98
N ILE A 409 5.18 7.93 -20.06
CA ILE A 409 6.60 7.62 -19.97
C ILE A 409 7.21 8.62 -19.00
N SER A 410 8.03 8.14 -18.06
CA SER A 410 8.81 8.94 -17.14
C SER A 410 10.23 8.40 -17.15
N ILE A 411 11.19 9.24 -17.54
CA ILE A 411 12.61 8.95 -17.38
C ILE A 411 13.06 9.69 -16.12
N GLY A 412 13.59 8.95 -15.17
CA GLY A 412 14.03 9.47 -13.87
C GLY A 412 15.50 9.87 -13.88
N ASP A 413 16.16 9.55 -12.77
CA ASP A 413 17.59 9.81 -12.60
C ASP A 413 18.44 8.91 -13.51
N ILE A 414 19.64 9.41 -13.81
CA ILE A 414 20.67 8.72 -14.60
C ILE A 414 21.87 8.44 -13.71
N TYR A 415 22.44 7.25 -13.87
CA TYR A 415 23.64 6.81 -13.21
C TYR A 415 24.67 6.41 -14.25
N SER A 416 25.95 6.69 -14.01
CA SER A 416 27.04 6.25 -14.88
C SER A 416 28.22 5.76 -14.07
N THR A 417 29.10 4.98 -14.70
CA THR A 417 30.45 4.69 -14.17
C THR A 417 31.28 5.97 -14.00
N GLN A 418 32.30 5.93 -13.16
CA GLN A 418 33.24 7.05 -12.94
C GLN A 418 34.56 6.86 -13.69
N SER A 419 34.93 5.63 -14.02
CA SER A 419 36.22 5.32 -14.66
C SER A 419 36.26 5.72 -16.15
N SER A 420 37.38 6.32 -16.56
CA SER A 420 37.70 6.68 -17.95
C SER A 420 38.21 5.49 -18.79
N ALA A 421 38.22 4.28 -18.23
CA ALA A 421 38.63 3.05 -18.92
C ALA A 421 37.45 2.43 -19.70
N SER A 422 37.38 2.74 -21.01
CA SER A 422 36.73 2.01 -22.14
C SER A 422 35.29 1.47 -22.06
N GLU A 423 34.63 1.37 -20.90
CA GLU A 423 33.27 0.80 -20.75
C GLU A 423 32.36 1.77 -19.99
N ASN A 424 32.01 2.89 -20.62
CA ASN A 424 31.06 3.85 -20.05
C ASN A 424 29.64 3.29 -20.10
N ILE A 425 29.20 2.65 -19.02
CA ILE A 425 27.81 2.21 -18.85
C ILE A 425 27.01 3.35 -18.25
N SER A 426 25.89 3.68 -18.91
CA SER A 426 24.91 4.65 -18.40
C SER A 426 23.56 3.96 -18.24
N ILE A 427 22.92 4.14 -17.08
CA ILE A 427 21.58 3.60 -16.84
C ILE A 427 20.62 4.72 -16.45
N ALA A 428 19.36 4.61 -16.89
CA ALA A 428 18.31 5.58 -16.60
C ALA A 428 17.08 4.87 -16.04
N ASN A 429 16.52 5.39 -14.95
CA ASN A 429 15.25 4.88 -14.41
C ASN A 429 14.14 5.12 -15.43
N LEU A 430 13.39 4.08 -15.79
CA LEU A 430 12.26 4.18 -16.70
C LEU A 430 10.99 3.67 -16.03
N THR A 431 9.95 4.50 -16.05
CA THR A 431 8.58 4.07 -15.77
C THR A 431 7.71 4.35 -16.99
N PHE A 432 7.02 3.36 -17.51
CA PHE A 432 6.11 3.55 -18.64
C PHE A 432 4.93 2.57 -18.62
N GLY A 433 3.94 2.77 -19.49
CA GLY A 433 2.74 1.93 -19.57
C GLY A 433 1.47 2.74 -19.34
N SER A 434 0.39 2.07 -18.92
CA SER A 434 -0.86 2.77 -18.58
C SER A 434 -0.88 3.20 -17.12
N PHE A 435 -1.77 4.13 -16.77
CA PHE A 435 -1.96 4.55 -15.38
C PHE A 435 -2.42 3.40 -14.45
N TYR A 436 -3.04 2.36 -15.02
CA TYR A 436 -3.49 1.17 -14.29
C TYR A 436 -2.40 0.08 -14.23
N MET A 437 -1.56 -0.02 -15.26
CA MET A 437 -0.49 -1.02 -15.37
C MET A 437 0.83 -0.32 -15.74
N PRO A 438 1.47 0.35 -14.77
CA PRO A 438 2.79 0.93 -14.95
C PRO A 438 3.87 -0.14 -14.82
N PHE A 439 4.91 -0.02 -15.64
CA PHE A 439 6.08 -0.88 -15.63
C PHE A 439 7.32 -0.07 -15.28
N ASN A 440 8.05 -0.51 -14.26
CA ASN A 440 9.28 0.12 -13.79
C ASN A 440 10.48 -0.75 -14.17
N THR A 441 11.49 -0.16 -14.80
CA THR A 441 12.73 -0.82 -15.21
C THR A 441 13.87 0.20 -15.28
N TYR A 442 15.04 -0.25 -15.72
CA TYR A 442 16.13 0.63 -16.15
C TYR A 442 16.32 0.48 -17.66
N LEU A 443 16.59 1.59 -18.33
CA LEU A 443 17.21 1.60 -19.65
C LEU A 443 18.72 1.57 -19.46
N ILE A 444 19.39 0.64 -20.11
CA ILE A 444 20.85 0.48 -20.07
C ILE A 444 21.38 0.88 -21.43
N LEU A 445 22.36 1.79 -21.43
CA LEU A 445 23.26 2.02 -22.54
C LEU A 445 24.59 1.34 -22.21
N ASP A 446 24.89 0.27 -22.93
CA ASP A 446 26.12 -0.48 -22.74
C ASP A 446 27.34 0.19 -23.39
N SER A 447 28.51 -0.41 -23.18
CA SER A 447 29.79 0.01 -23.77
C SER A 447 29.80 -0.03 -25.31
N ASN A 448 28.93 -0.84 -25.93
CA ASN A 448 28.73 -0.87 -27.38
C ASN A 448 27.71 0.17 -27.86
N HIS A 449 27.29 1.08 -26.97
CA HIS A 449 26.28 2.10 -27.19
C HIS A 449 24.91 1.55 -27.64
N LYS A 450 24.58 0.31 -27.27
CA LYS A 450 23.26 -0.28 -27.52
C LYS A 450 22.34 -0.04 -26.34
N LEU A 451 21.13 0.40 -26.65
CA LEU A 451 20.09 0.61 -25.66
C LEU A 451 19.30 -0.69 -25.47
N HIS A 452 19.11 -1.10 -24.22
CA HIS A 452 18.27 -2.24 -23.88
C HIS A 452 17.60 -2.06 -22.51
N TYR A 453 16.53 -2.83 -22.29
CA TYR A 453 15.87 -2.89 -20.99
C TYR A 453 16.64 -3.81 -20.05
N LEU A 454 16.82 -3.40 -18.79
CA LEU A 454 17.30 -4.30 -17.74
C LEU A 454 16.29 -5.42 -17.51
N LYS A 455 15.01 -5.05 -17.27
CA LYS A 455 13.88 -5.97 -17.25
C LYS A 455 12.97 -5.68 -18.42
N LYS A 456 12.71 -6.67 -19.27
CA LYS A 456 11.85 -6.53 -20.45
C LYS A 456 10.39 -6.30 -20.07
N PRO A 457 9.67 -5.43 -20.79
CA PRO A 457 8.25 -5.21 -20.56
C PRO A 457 7.42 -6.46 -20.91
N LEU A 458 6.28 -6.62 -20.24
CA LEU A 458 5.31 -7.65 -20.61
C LEU A 458 4.71 -7.39 -22.00
N SER A 459 4.39 -8.45 -22.75
CA SER A 459 3.76 -8.38 -24.07
C SER A 459 2.26 -8.05 -24.01
N ILE A 460 1.91 -6.94 -23.34
CA ILE A 460 0.55 -6.40 -23.24
C ILE A 460 0.42 -5.10 -24.03
N ARG A 461 -0.80 -4.78 -24.48
CA ARG A 461 -1.08 -3.64 -25.38
C ARG A 461 -0.52 -2.31 -24.85
N SER A 462 -0.70 -2.01 -23.57
CA SER A 462 -0.23 -0.75 -22.96
C SER A 462 1.29 -0.62 -22.99
N HIS A 463 2.03 -1.69 -22.70
CA HIS A 463 3.49 -1.68 -22.73
C HIS A 463 4.02 -1.58 -24.16
N LEU A 464 3.42 -2.30 -25.11
CA LEU A 464 3.80 -2.23 -26.52
C LEU A 464 3.57 -0.82 -27.09
N GLN A 465 2.46 -0.18 -26.73
CA GLN A 465 2.19 1.22 -27.10
C GLN A 465 3.20 2.18 -26.47
N ALA A 466 3.52 2.00 -25.19
CA ALA A 466 4.50 2.81 -24.49
C ALA A 466 5.92 2.61 -25.04
N HIS A 467 6.31 1.40 -25.44
CA HIS A 467 7.59 1.12 -26.10
C HIS A 467 7.69 1.85 -27.45
N LYS A 468 6.66 1.73 -28.31
CA LYS A 468 6.63 2.46 -29.58
C LYS A 468 6.73 3.97 -29.38
N PHE A 469 6.06 4.50 -28.37
CA PHE A 469 6.12 5.93 -28.06
C PHE A 469 7.51 6.33 -27.52
N LEU A 470 8.15 5.49 -26.71
CA LEU A 470 9.53 5.70 -26.26
C LEU A 470 10.50 5.73 -27.44
N CYS A 471 10.40 4.78 -28.38
CA CYS A 471 11.24 4.76 -29.58
C CYS A 471 11.06 6.02 -30.43
N LYS A 472 9.82 6.51 -30.56
CA LYS A 472 9.55 7.78 -31.25
C LYS A 472 10.22 8.97 -30.57
N ILE A 473 10.13 9.08 -29.23
CA ILE A 473 10.80 10.14 -28.46
C ILE A 473 12.32 10.08 -28.66
N LEU A 474 12.90 8.87 -28.59
CA LEU A 474 14.33 8.68 -28.80
C LEU A 474 14.75 9.14 -30.20
N GLN A 475 14.01 8.75 -31.23
CA GLN A 475 14.28 9.13 -32.61
C GLN A 475 14.18 10.65 -32.85
N GLU A 476 13.11 11.30 -32.37
CA GLU A 476 12.95 12.77 -32.48
C GLU A 476 14.10 13.52 -31.77
N THR A 477 14.58 12.97 -30.66
CA THR A 477 15.71 13.54 -29.91
C THR A 477 17.04 13.37 -30.65
N MET A 478 17.22 12.27 -31.38
CA MET A 478 18.38 12.04 -32.25
C MET A 478 18.41 12.98 -33.46
N GLU A 479 17.26 13.17 -34.11
CA GLU A 479 17.11 14.04 -35.28
C GLU A 479 17.40 15.50 -34.90
N SER A 480 16.84 15.99 -33.79
CA SER A 480 17.09 17.34 -33.28
C SER A 480 18.54 17.58 -32.83
N ALA A 481 19.21 16.55 -32.28
CA ALA A 481 20.64 16.63 -31.94
C ALA A 481 21.53 16.74 -33.19
N SER A 482 21.13 16.11 -34.31
CA SER A 482 21.89 16.13 -35.56
C SER A 482 21.78 17.48 -36.30
N ILE A 483 20.60 18.10 -36.32
CA ILE A 483 20.35 19.43 -36.94
C ILE A 483 21.14 20.56 -36.23
N THR A 484 21.38 20.41 -34.92
CA THR A 484 22.15 21.39 -34.13
C THR A 484 23.67 21.35 -34.42
N LEU A 485 24.16 20.26 -35.02
CA LEU A 485 25.57 20.11 -35.40
C LEU A 485 25.87 20.69 -36.79
N ASP A 486 24.96 20.50 -37.75
CA ASP A 486 25.10 21.05 -39.12
C ASP A 486 25.03 22.59 -39.12
N SER A 487 24.13 23.17 -38.31
CA SER A 487 24.04 24.63 -38.12
C SER A 487 25.28 25.28 -37.49
N LYS A 488 26.12 24.50 -36.77
CA LYS A 488 27.41 24.96 -36.24
C LYS A 488 28.57 24.81 -37.24
N GLN A 489 28.45 23.93 -38.23
CA GLN A 489 29.42 23.85 -39.33
C GLN A 489 29.18 24.95 -40.36
N ASP A 490 27.93 25.32 -40.64
CA ASP A 490 27.61 26.41 -41.57
C ASP A 490 27.97 27.80 -41.02
N SER A 491 27.90 28.03 -39.71
CA SER A 491 28.35 29.28 -39.10
C SER A 491 29.88 29.43 -39.11
N ASN A 492 30.63 28.34 -38.94
CA ASN A 492 32.09 28.35 -39.06
C ASN A 492 32.57 28.48 -40.53
N LYS A 493 31.78 28.03 -41.51
CA LYS A 493 32.05 28.24 -42.94
C LYS A 493 31.75 29.68 -43.40
N LEU A 494 30.79 30.36 -42.75
CA LEU A 494 30.50 31.78 -42.99
C LEU A 494 31.58 32.71 -42.39
N GLU A 495 32.22 32.32 -41.27
CA GLU A 495 33.35 33.07 -40.71
C GLU A 495 34.67 32.86 -41.45
N SER A 496 34.90 31.70 -42.09
CA SER A 496 36.08 31.50 -42.92
C SER A 496 35.98 32.24 -44.27
N THR A 497 34.78 32.33 -44.86
CA THR A 497 34.56 33.05 -46.14
C THR A 497 34.53 34.57 -45.99
N LYS A 498 34.24 35.11 -44.80
CA LYS A 498 34.38 36.55 -44.48
C LYS A 498 35.83 36.99 -44.21
N LYS A 499 36.74 36.08 -43.87
CA LYS A 499 38.18 36.41 -43.68
C LYS A 499 38.97 36.45 -44.98
N ASP A 500 38.54 35.71 -46.01
CA ASP A 500 39.22 35.72 -47.32
C ASP A 500 38.77 36.87 -48.25
N SER A 501 37.62 37.49 -47.98
CA SER A 501 37.11 38.64 -48.76
C SER A 501 37.63 40.02 -48.28
N ILE A 502 38.44 40.08 -47.21
CA ILE A 502 39.07 41.31 -46.70
C ILE A 502 40.56 41.41 -47.09
N LYS A 503 41.11 40.44 -47.83
CA LYS A 503 42.53 40.43 -48.26
C LYS A 503 42.80 40.84 -49.72
N THR A 504 41.79 41.30 -50.47
CA THR A 504 41.95 41.77 -51.87
C THR A 504 41.39 43.18 -52.12
N ALA A 505 41.41 44.04 -51.10
CA ALA A 505 41.23 45.48 -51.27
C ALA A 505 42.29 46.22 -50.44
N ASN A 506 43.53 46.18 -50.93
CA ASN A 506 44.60 47.14 -50.66
C ASN A 506 45.47 47.23 -51.91
#